data_AF-A0A9E2Z153-F1
#
_entry.id   AF-A0A9E2Z153-F1
#
_cell.length_a   1.000
_cell.length_b   1.000
_cell.length_c   1.000
_cell.angle_alpha   90.00
_cell.angle_beta   90.00
_cell.angle_gamma   90.00
#
_symmetry.space_group_name_H-M   'P 1'
#
loop_
_entity.id
_entity.type
_entity.pdbx_description
1 polymer ?
#
loop_
_entity_poly.entity_id
_entity_poly.type
_entity_poly.pdbx_seq_one_letter_code
_entity_poly.pdbx_strand_id
1 'polypeptide(L)' 'MNAPHRRGVLPDAIAARLRVPLIAAPMLRVSGVDLVTAVCRAGAIGAFPTANARSV' A
#
# COMPACT_ATOMS: atom_id res chain seq x y z
N MET A 1 -27.99 0.72 -9.16
CA MET A 1 -28.09 1.57 -7.95
C MET A 1 -26.71 1.57 -7.27
N ASN A 2 -25.84 2.55 -7.55
CA ASN A 2 -24.55 2.66 -6.87
C ASN A 2 -24.29 4.13 -6.52
N ALA A 3 -23.87 4.36 -5.28
CA ALA A 3 -23.87 5.62 -4.54
C ALA A 3 -22.72 6.56 -4.98
N PRO A 4 -22.76 7.88 -4.66
CA PRO A 4 -21.84 8.86 -5.24
C PRO A 4 -20.41 8.69 -4.71
N HIS A 5 -19.47 8.54 -5.63
CA HIS A 5 -18.06 8.30 -5.40
C HIS A 5 -17.35 9.57 -4.90
N ARG A 6 -17.13 9.70 -3.58
CA ARG A 6 -16.12 10.64 -3.05
C ARG A 6 -14.72 10.00 -3.00
N ARG A 7 -14.27 9.37 -4.10
CA ARG A 7 -12.94 8.73 -4.26
C ARG A 7 -12.24 9.07 -5.60
N GLY A 8 -12.60 10.19 -6.24
CA GLY A 8 -12.26 10.42 -7.64
C GLY A 8 -10.81 10.84 -7.89
N VAL A 9 -9.89 9.87 -8.11
CA VAL A 9 -8.71 9.94 -9.01
C VAL A 9 -8.19 8.53 -9.33
N LEU A 10 -8.33 7.55 -8.43
CA LEU A 10 -7.69 6.23 -8.57
C LEU A 10 -8.56 5.22 -9.32
N PRO A 11 -7.96 4.30 -10.12
CA PRO A 11 -8.67 3.16 -10.70
C PRO A 11 -9.36 2.30 -9.63
N ASP A 12 -10.53 1.75 -9.95
CA ASP A 12 -11.33 0.93 -9.01
C ASP A 12 -10.55 -0.25 -8.42
N ALA A 13 -9.70 -0.90 -9.23
CA ALA A 13 -8.86 -2.02 -8.78
C ALA A 13 -7.94 -1.65 -7.61
N ILE A 14 -7.54 -0.38 -7.52
CA ILE A 14 -6.71 0.17 -6.43
C ILE A 14 -7.62 0.71 -5.33
N ALA A 15 -8.59 1.56 -5.68
CA ALA A 15 -9.47 2.23 -4.73
C ALA A 15 -10.33 1.25 -3.89
N ALA A 16 -10.66 0.07 -4.42
CA ALA A 16 -11.41 -0.96 -3.71
C ALA A 16 -10.61 -1.62 -2.57
N ARG A 17 -9.28 -1.56 -2.61
CA ARG A 17 -8.38 -2.22 -1.63
C ARG A 17 -7.86 -1.25 -0.57
N LEU A 18 -8.01 0.06 -0.78
CA LEU A 18 -7.52 1.08 0.12
C LEU A 18 -8.60 1.53 1.11
N ARG A 19 -8.22 1.57 2.39
CA ARG A 19 -9.01 2.17 3.48
C ARG A 19 -8.69 3.65 3.65
N VAL A 20 -7.45 4.02 3.32
CA VAL A 20 -6.94 5.39 3.32
C VAL A 20 -6.03 5.60 2.10
N PRO A 21 -5.92 6.82 1.54
CA PRO A 21 -5.01 7.12 0.44
C PRO A 21 -3.57 7.28 0.98
N LEU A 22 -2.97 6.18 1.41
CA LEU A 22 -1.66 6.16 2.08
C LEU A 22 -0.70 5.19 1.41
N ILE A 23 0.54 5.65 1.26
CA ILE A 23 1.70 4.84 0.87
C ILE A 23 2.72 4.91 2.01
N ALA A 24 3.16 3.76 2.52
CA ALA A 24 4.29 3.71 3.44
C ALA A 24 5.59 3.95 2.67
N ALA A 25 6.37 4.93 3.11
CA ALA A 25 7.62 5.30 2.44
C ALA A 25 8.62 4.13 2.43
N PRO A 26 9.38 3.93 1.33
CA PRO A 26 10.46 2.95 1.30
C PRO A 26 11.63 3.44 2.16
N MET A 27 12.01 2.65 3.17
CA MET A 27 13.02 3.04 4.16
C MET A 27 14.15 2.00 4.21
N LEU A 28 15.36 2.41 3.81
CA LEU A 28 16.54 1.54 3.78
C LEU A 28 16.80 0.93 5.16
N ARG A 29 16.94 -0.40 5.22
CA ARG A 29 17.12 -1.19 6.47
C ARG A 29 15.97 -1.09 7.50
N VAL A 30 14.84 -0.46 7.18
CA VAL A 30 13.67 -0.36 8.07
C VAL A 30 12.48 -1.10 7.47
N SER A 31 12.06 -0.78 6.24
CA SER A 31 10.92 -1.45 5.60
C SER A 31 11.32 -2.80 5.03
N GLY A 32 10.73 -3.90 5.50
CA GLY A 32 10.93 -5.26 4.97
C GLY A 32 9.60 -5.96 4.66
N VAL A 33 9.65 -7.27 4.40
CA VAL A 33 8.45 -8.08 4.06
C VAL A 33 7.38 -7.99 5.14
N ASP A 34 7.76 -8.07 6.41
CA ASP A 34 6.80 -8.02 7.52
C ASP A 34 6.04 -6.69 7.56
N LEU A 35 6.77 -5.56 7.47
CA LEU A 35 6.16 -4.23 7.45
C LEU A 35 5.25 -4.05 6.22
N VAL A 36 5.74 -4.40 5.03
CA VAL A 36 4.95 -4.27 3.79
C VAL A 36 3.70 -5.12 3.85
N THR A 37 3.79 -6.35 4.37
CA THR A 37 2.63 -7.24 4.52
C THR A 37 1.62 -6.67 5.50
N ALA A 38 2.07 -6.13 6.64
CA ALA A 38 1.19 -5.49 7.61
C ALA A 38 0.48 -4.26 7.03
N VAL A 39 1.20 -3.38 6.32
CA VAL A 39 0.64 -2.19 5.65
C VAL A 39 -0.40 -2.59 4.61
N CYS A 40 -0.10 -3.57 3.76
CA CYS A 40 -1.03 -4.08 2.75
C CYS A 40 -2.30 -4.64 3.37
N ARG A 41 -2.18 -5.41 4.47
CA ARG A 41 -3.34 -5.95 5.21
C ARG A 41 -4.17 -4.87 5.90
N ALA A 42 -3.53 -3.77 6.31
CA ALA A 42 -4.21 -2.62 6.89
C ALA A 42 -4.95 -1.75 5.85
N GLY A 43 -4.88 -2.08 4.56
CA GLY A 43 -5.57 -1.34 3.50
C GLY A 43 -4.83 -0.07 3.06
N ALA A 44 -3.50 -0.12 3.06
CA ALA A 44 -2.61 0.91 2.51
C ALA A 44 -1.57 0.26 1.57
N ILE A 45 -0.79 1.07 0.86
CA ILE A 45 0.25 0.55 -0.04
C ILE A 45 1.58 0.45 0.72
N GLY A 46 2.13 -0.77 0.83
CA GLY A 46 3.48 -1.01 1.38
C GLY A 46 4.55 -1.01 0.30
N ALA A 47 5.74 -0.50 0.62
CA ALA A 47 6.92 -0.56 -0.24
C ALA A 47 8.20 -0.77 0.58
N PHE A 48 9.23 -1.35 -0.04
CA PHE A 48 10.60 -1.34 0.47
C PHE A 48 11.61 -1.15 -0.67
N PRO A 49 12.80 -0.57 -0.42
CA PRO A 49 13.86 -0.48 -1.43
C PRO A 49 14.35 -1.86 -1.88
N THR A 50 14.73 -2.01 -3.16
CA THR A 50 15.34 -3.25 -3.68
C THR A 50 16.52 -3.73 -2.85
N ALA A 51 17.31 -2.81 -2.28
CA ALA A 51 18.44 -3.15 -1.40
C ALA A 51 18.04 -3.90 -0.10
N ASN A 52 16.76 -3.87 0.31
CA ASN A 52 16.24 -4.64 1.44
C ASN A 52 15.79 -6.06 1.04
N ALA A 53 15.66 -6.35 -0.26
CA ALA A 53 15.19 -7.62 -0.83
C ALA A 53 16.28 -8.70 -0.88
N ARG A 54 17.24 -8.72 0.05
CA ARG A 54 18.44 -9.58 -0.04
C ARG A 54 18.17 -11.08 0.09
N SER A 55 17.00 -11.46 0.60
CA SER A 55 16.66 -12.85 0.95
C SER A 55 15.28 -13.28 0.45
N VAL A 56 14.67 -12.51 -0.46
CA VAL A 56 13.36 -12.79 -1.05
C VAL A 56 13.50 -13.31 -2.47
#